data_AF-A0A061SME4-F1
#
_entry.id   AF-A0A061SME4-F1
#
_cell.length_a   1.000
_cell.length_b   1.000
_cell.length_c   1.000
_cell.angle_alpha   90.00
_cell.angle_beta   90.00
_cell.angle_gamma   90.00
#
_symmetry.space_group_name_H-M   'P 1'
#
loop_
_entity.id
_entity.type
_entity.pdbx_description
1 polymer ?
#
loop_
_entity_poly.entity_id
_entity_poly.type
_entity_poly.pdbx_seq_one_letter_code
_entity_poly.pdbx_strand_id
1 'polypeptide(L)'
;MEAWVRQKQAGGASSIDVGCMQVNQKWHGQHFASLEDAGDPETNVDYAARFLRALYAETNDWWDAAGRYHSSTDTYKDIYLRKLSHNQELAEAHLAQFTQEVRFGRSQAPETRPAPTMGWSADMTGTGATQMSDSLSIYSALPIQPILPAYSEVN
;
A
#
# COMPACT_ATOMS: atom_id res chain seq x y z
N MET A 1 4.09 9.33 -15.31
CA MET A 1 4.54 9.05 -13.92
C MET A 1 6.06 9.12 -13.84
N GLU A 2 6.74 8.67 -14.90
CA GLU A 2 8.20 8.72 -15.06
C GLU A 2 8.87 10.05 -14.71
N ALA A 3 8.36 11.18 -15.22
CA ALA A 3 9.00 12.47 -15.01
C ALA A 3 9.11 12.85 -13.53
N TRP A 4 8.10 12.54 -12.73
CA TRP A 4 8.11 12.82 -11.28
C TRP A 4 9.01 11.85 -10.52
N VAL A 5 8.99 10.56 -10.87
CA VAL A 5 9.87 9.56 -10.22
C VAL A 5 11.33 9.92 -10.50
N ARG A 6 11.67 10.24 -11.74
CA ARG A 6 13.02 10.69 -12.12
C ARG A 6 13.40 12.01 -11.46
N GLN A 7 12.46 12.95 -11.32
CA GLN A 7 12.68 14.19 -10.59
C GLN A 7 12.95 13.94 -9.09
N LYS A 8 12.21 13.03 -8.46
CA LYS A 8 12.42 12.64 -7.05
C LYS A 8 13.75 11.92 -6.86
N GLN A 9 14.10 11.00 -7.75
CA GLN A 9 15.41 10.33 -7.75
C GLN A 9 16.55 11.34 -7.94
N ALA A 10 16.42 12.28 -8.87
CA ALA A 10 17.38 13.36 -9.08
C ALA A 10 17.49 14.30 -7.86
N GLY A 11 16.41 14.45 -7.09
CA GLY A 11 16.38 15.16 -5.81
C GLY A 11 16.89 14.35 -4.61
N GLY A 12 17.44 13.15 -4.80
CA GLY A 12 18.02 12.31 -3.76
C GLY A 12 17.08 11.29 -3.11
N ALA A 13 15.81 11.21 -3.55
CA ALA A 13 14.90 10.15 -3.08
C ALA A 13 15.33 8.80 -3.66
N SER A 14 15.97 7.98 -2.84
CA SER A 14 16.51 6.68 -3.28
C SER A 14 15.49 5.54 -3.29
N SER A 15 14.32 5.74 -2.67
CA SER A 15 13.30 4.71 -2.45
C SER A 15 11.94 5.29 -2.80
N ILE A 16 11.29 4.72 -3.81
CA ILE A 16 9.97 5.16 -4.30
C ILE A 16 9.14 3.90 -4.52
N ASP A 17 7.95 3.85 -3.93
CA ASP A 17 7.00 2.76 -4.09
C ASP A 17 5.93 3.14 -5.11
N VAL A 18 5.48 2.18 -5.92
CA VAL A 18 4.52 2.42 -7.01
C VAL A 18 3.41 1.36 -7.06
N GLY A 19 2.24 1.77 -7.57
CA GLY A 19 1.07 0.90 -7.80
C GLY A 19 0.34 0.45 -6.53
N CYS A 20 -0.71 -0.35 -6.69
CA CYS A 20 -1.54 -0.90 -5.58
C CYS A 20 -0.73 -1.59 -4.50
N MET A 21 0.26 -2.37 -4.91
CA MET A 21 1.04 -3.25 -4.04
C MET A 21 2.28 -2.56 -3.49
N GLN A 22 2.43 -1.25 -3.75
CA GLN A 22 3.52 -0.41 -3.25
C GLN A 22 4.90 -1.03 -3.49
N VAL A 23 5.16 -1.45 -4.74
CA VAL A 23 6.40 -2.14 -5.09
C VAL A 23 7.55 -1.14 -5.18
N ASN A 24 8.62 -1.39 -4.43
CA ASN A 24 9.77 -0.50 -4.33
C ASN A 24 10.64 -0.51 -5.60
N GLN A 25 10.78 0.66 -6.23
CA GLN A 25 11.49 0.80 -7.51
C GLN A 25 13.01 0.65 -7.40
N LYS A 26 13.60 0.90 -6.22
CA LYS A 26 15.04 0.72 -6.02
C LYS A 26 15.45 -0.74 -6.17
N TRP A 27 14.62 -1.64 -5.66
CA TRP A 27 14.92 -3.07 -5.57
C TRP A 27 14.29 -3.87 -6.71
N HIS A 28 13.08 -3.49 -7.14
CA HIS A 28 12.27 -4.31 -8.03
C HIS A 28 11.98 -3.67 -9.38
N GLY A 29 12.42 -2.43 -9.63
CA GLY A 29 12.11 -1.70 -10.86
C GLY A 29 12.53 -2.41 -12.15
N GLN A 30 13.61 -3.20 -12.10
CA GLN A 30 14.10 -3.97 -13.26
C GLN A 30 13.16 -5.09 -13.73
N HIS A 31 12.12 -5.43 -12.94
CA HIS A 31 11.14 -6.45 -13.30
C HIS A 31 9.96 -5.92 -14.11
N PHE A 32 9.93 -4.60 -14.35
CA PHE A 32 8.90 -3.93 -15.14
C PHE A 32 9.49 -3.35 -16.41
N ALA A 33 8.69 -3.26 -17.47
CA ALA A 33 9.12 -2.70 -18.74
C ALA A 33 9.33 -1.18 -18.69
N SER A 34 8.58 -0.50 -17.80
CA SER A 34 8.69 0.94 -17.54
C SER A 34 8.09 1.28 -16.17
N LEU A 35 8.13 2.55 -15.77
CA LEU A 35 7.47 3.00 -14.55
C LEU A 35 5.94 3.05 -14.70
N GLU A 36 5.44 3.35 -15.90
CA GLU A 36 4.01 3.21 -16.20
C GLU A 36 3.56 1.76 -16.08
N ASP A 37 4.38 0.81 -16.56
CA ASP A 37 4.13 -0.63 -16.38
C ASP A 37 4.19 -1.03 -14.91
N ALA A 38 5.12 -0.49 -14.11
CA ALA A 38 5.16 -0.76 -12.67
C ALA A 38 3.96 -0.18 -11.89
N GLY A 39 3.32 0.85 -12.42
CA GLY A 39 2.14 1.49 -11.84
C GLY A 39 0.81 0.90 -12.33
N ASP A 40 0.81 0.11 -13.40
CA ASP A 40 -0.38 -0.55 -13.91
C ASP A 40 -0.89 -1.61 -12.91
N PRO A 41 -2.19 -1.65 -12.56
CA PRO A 41 -2.69 -2.56 -11.53
C PRO A 41 -2.47 -4.04 -11.84
N GLU A 42 -2.58 -4.47 -13.10
CA GLU A 42 -2.49 -5.89 -13.46
C GLU A 42 -1.07 -6.40 -13.28
N THR A 43 -0.11 -5.69 -13.88
CA THR A 43 1.32 -6.04 -13.83
C THR A 43 1.91 -5.85 -12.43
N ASN A 44 1.48 -4.82 -11.69
CA ASN A 44 1.90 -4.56 -10.32
C ASN A 44 1.45 -5.69 -9.37
N VAL A 45 0.19 -6.12 -9.46
CA VAL A 45 -0.33 -7.24 -8.67
C VAL A 45 0.32 -8.56 -9.06
N ASP A 46 0.47 -8.83 -10.35
CA ASP A 46 1.12 -10.07 -10.81
C ASP A 46 2.55 -10.19 -10.29
N TYR A 47 3.35 -9.12 -10.40
CA TYR A 47 4.71 -9.11 -9.86
C TYR A 47 4.73 -9.32 -8.34
N ALA A 48 3.93 -8.55 -7.60
CA ALA A 48 3.89 -8.63 -6.15
C ALA A 48 3.47 -10.03 -5.65
N ALA A 49 2.48 -10.64 -6.30
CA ALA A 49 2.01 -11.98 -5.97
C ALA A 49 3.10 -13.04 -6.21
N ARG A 50 3.81 -12.96 -7.35
CA ARG A 50 4.95 -13.85 -7.64
C ARG A 50 6.07 -13.69 -6.61
N PHE A 51 6.41 -12.46 -6.25
CA PHE A 51 7.46 -12.17 -5.27
C PHE A 51 7.08 -12.70 -3.88
N LEU A 52 5.88 -12.40 -3.39
CA LEU A 52 5.41 -12.88 -2.10
C LEU A 52 5.35 -14.42 -2.03
N ARG A 53 4.93 -15.07 -3.12
CA ARG A 53 4.96 -16.54 -3.21
C ARG A 53 6.36 -17.12 -3.20
N ALA A 54 7.34 -16.46 -3.84
CA ALA A 54 8.73 -16.89 -3.80
C ALA A 54 9.28 -16.80 -2.36
N LEU A 55 9.00 -15.71 -1.66
CA LEU A 55 9.36 -15.55 -0.26
C LEU A 55 8.74 -16.64 0.61
N TYR A 56 7.45 -16.94 0.43
CA TYR A 56 6.81 -18.05 1.14
C TYR A 56 7.47 -19.40 0.85
N ALA A 57 7.89 -19.66 -0.39
CA ALA A 57 8.62 -20.88 -0.73
C ALA A 57 9.97 -21.00 -0.02
N GLU A 58 10.61 -19.86 0.31
CA GLU A 58 11.88 -19.82 1.05
C GLU A 58 11.67 -19.94 2.57
N THR A 59 10.64 -19.30 3.12
CA THR A 59 10.42 -19.18 4.57
C THR A 59 9.50 -20.27 5.12
N ASN A 60 8.62 -20.80 4.28
CA ASN A 60 7.50 -21.65 4.67
C ASN A 60 6.58 -21.04 5.76
N ASP A 61 6.55 -19.70 5.84
CA ASP A 61 5.76 -18.94 6.79
C ASP A 61 5.29 -17.64 6.13
N TRP A 62 3.97 -17.42 6.15
CA TRP A 62 3.35 -16.23 5.57
C TRP A 62 3.69 -14.94 6.32
N TRP A 63 3.90 -15.01 7.64
CA TRP A 63 4.34 -13.84 8.41
C TRP A 63 5.74 -13.43 8.02
N ASP A 64 6.68 -14.38 8.00
CA ASP A 64 8.05 -14.06 7.59
C ASP A 64 8.12 -13.64 6.12
N ALA A 65 7.30 -14.23 5.24
CA ALA A 65 7.19 -13.81 3.85
C ALA A 65 6.66 -12.37 3.71
N ALA A 66 5.59 -12.01 4.43
CA ALA A 66 5.06 -10.65 4.44
C ALA A 66 6.07 -9.65 5.01
N GLY A 67 6.79 -10.03 6.06
CA GLY A 67 7.88 -9.25 6.62
C GLY A 67 9.00 -9.00 5.60
N ARG A 68 9.48 -10.06 4.94
CA ARG A 68 10.54 -9.98 3.93
C ARG A 68 10.10 -9.24 2.66
N TYR A 69 8.81 -9.28 2.33
CA TYR A 69 8.23 -8.47 1.26
C TYR A 69 8.39 -6.97 1.57
N HIS A 70 8.16 -6.58 2.82
CA HIS A 70 8.36 -5.20 3.26
C HIS A 70 9.84 -4.83 3.38
N SER A 71 10.66 -5.68 4.04
CA SER A 71 12.09 -5.48 4.16
C SER A 71 12.82 -6.77 4.51
N SER A 72 13.96 -7.01 3.86
CA SER A 72 14.88 -8.09 4.25
C SER A 72 15.81 -7.72 5.40
N THR A 73 15.77 -6.49 5.90
CA THR A 73 16.53 -6.08 7.10
C THR A 73 15.69 -6.34 8.34
N ASP A 74 16.17 -7.19 9.24
CA ASP A 74 15.40 -7.70 10.40
C ASP A 74 14.76 -6.59 11.23
N THR A 75 15.47 -5.49 11.52
CA THR A 75 14.90 -4.39 12.31
C THR A 75 13.65 -3.77 11.67
N TYR A 76 13.66 -3.55 10.35
CA TYR A 76 12.52 -2.96 9.64
C TYR A 76 11.40 -3.98 9.42
N LYS A 77 11.78 -5.24 9.17
CA LYS A 77 10.87 -6.38 9.13
C LYS A 77 10.06 -6.47 10.41
N ASP A 78 10.71 -6.45 11.57
CA ASP A 78 10.06 -6.62 12.87
C ASP A 78 9.13 -5.45 13.22
N ILE A 79 9.51 -4.21 12.86
CA ILE A 79 8.64 -3.04 13.02
C ILE A 79 7.36 -3.23 12.20
N TYR A 80 7.49 -3.65 10.94
CA TYR A 80 6.36 -3.89 10.07
C TYR A 80 5.47 -5.02 10.59
N LEU A 81 6.05 -6.15 11.02
CA LEU A 81 5.29 -7.29 11.55
C LEU A 81 4.49 -6.94 12.79
N ARG A 82 5.01 -6.09 13.69
CA ARG A 82 4.23 -5.58 14.82
C ARG A 82 3.00 -4.78 14.38
N LYS A 83 3.17 -3.90 13.39
CA LYS A 83 2.05 -3.12 12.82
C LYS A 83 1.03 -4.03 12.12
N LEU A 84 1.51 -5.03 11.38
CA LEU A 84 0.65 -5.98 10.68
C LEU A 84 -0.13 -6.87 11.65
N SER A 85 0.50 -7.38 12.72
CA SER A 85 -0.16 -8.13 13.80
C SER A 85 -1.26 -7.32 14.45
N HIS A 86 -0.96 -6.08 14.83
CA HIS A 86 -1.94 -5.20 15.45
C HIS A 86 -3.13 -4.92 14.52
N ASN A 87 -2.88 -4.65 13.24
CA ASN A 87 -3.94 -4.43 12.26
C ASN A 87 -4.80 -5.68 12.03
N GLN A 88 -4.19 -6.87 12.06
CA GLN A 88 -4.94 -8.12 11.96
C GLN A 88 -5.84 -8.34 13.18
N GLU A 89 -5.33 -8.12 14.40
CA GLU A 89 -6.12 -8.23 15.62
C GLU A 89 -7.33 -7.29 15.62
N LEU A 90 -7.13 -6.03 15.19
CA LEU A 90 -8.23 -5.08 15.00
C LEU A 90 -9.20 -5.55 13.91
N ALA A 91 -8.70 -6.07 12.79
CA ALA A 91 -9.56 -6.57 11.72
C ALA A 91 -10.44 -7.73 12.19
N GLU A 92 -9.87 -8.66 12.94
CA GLU A 92 -10.58 -9.81 13.53
C GLU A 92 -11.63 -9.37 14.55
N ALA A 93 -11.29 -8.42 15.43
CA ALA A 93 -12.22 -7.87 16.42
C ALA A 93 -13.44 -7.17 15.78
N HIS A 94 -13.25 -6.56 14.60
CA HIS A 94 -14.30 -5.82 13.88
C HIS A 94 -14.95 -6.60 12.72
N LEU A 95 -14.62 -7.89 12.54
CA LEU A 95 -15.09 -8.69 11.40
C LEU A 95 -16.62 -8.71 11.24
N ALA A 96 -17.35 -8.79 12.35
CA ALA A 96 -18.82 -8.78 12.34
C ALA A 96 -19.38 -7.44 11.82
N GLN A 97 -18.79 -6.33 12.26
CA GLN A 97 -19.14 -4.99 11.80
C GLN A 97 -18.85 -4.84 10.31
N PHE A 98 -17.65 -5.23 9.85
CA PHE A 98 -17.30 -5.16 8.42
C PHE A 98 -18.21 -6.01 7.55
N THR A 99 -18.59 -7.20 8.03
CA THR A 99 -19.53 -8.07 7.32
C THR A 99 -20.91 -7.41 7.19
N GLN A 100 -21.36 -6.70 8.22
CA GLN A 100 -22.61 -5.94 8.19
C GLN A 100 -22.49 -4.75 7.22
N GLU A 101 -21.41 -3.99 7.28
CA GLU A 101 -21.14 -2.86 6.39
C GLU A 101 -21.06 -3.28 4.91
N VAL A 102 -20.47 -4.43 4.57
CA VAL A 102 -20.50 -4.94 3.19
C VAL A 102 -21.92 -5.33 2.75
N ARG A 103 -22.72 -5.90 3.65
CA ARG A 103 -24.11 -6.32 3.35
C ARG A 103 -25.07 -5.15 3.19
N PHE A 104 -24.85 -4.05 3.91
CA PHE A 104 -25.69 -2.84 3.89
C PHE A 104 -25.02 -1.64 3.18
N GLY A 105 -23.79 -1.84 2.70
CA GLY A 105 -22.91 -0.87 2.06
C GLY A 105 -23.30 -0.61 0.62
N ARG A 106 -24.23 0.33 0.49
CA ARG A 106 -24.46 1.29 -0.59
C ARG A 106 -23.72 0.99 -1.90
N SER A 107 -24.45 0.42 -2.84
CA SER A 107 -24.27 0.63 -4.28
C SER A 107 -24.49 2.12 -4.62
N GLN A 108 -23.57 3.00 -4.22
CA GLN A 108 -23.45 4.32 -4.85
C GLN A 108 -22.28 4.24 -5.82
N ALA A 109 -22.59 4.36 -7.10
CA ALA A 109 -21.56 4.52 -8.12
C ALA A 109 -20.69 5.72 -7.71
N PRO A 110 -19.35 5.59 -7.73
CA PRO A 110 -18.48 6.68 -7.33
C PRO A 110 -18.76 7.90 -8.22
N GLU A 111 -18.86 9.09 -7.62
CA GLU A 111 -18.84 10.34 -8.37
C GLU A 111 -17.57 10.37 -9.22
N THR A 112 -17.73 10.54 -10.54
CA THR A 112 -16.62 10.60 -11.48
C THR A 112 -15.89 11.93 -11.32
N ARG A 113 -14.92 11.98 -10.40
CA ARG A 113 -13.88 13.00 -10.37
C ARG A 113 -12.61 12.44 -11.02
N PRO A 114 -11.85 13.23 -11.77
CA PRO A 114 -10.61 12.76 -12.41
C PRO A 114 -9.64 12.27 -11.33
N ALA A 115 -9.05 11.09 -11.57
CA ALA A 115 -8.04 10.54 -10.67
C ALA A 115 -6.88 11.54 -10.51
N PRO A 116 -6.39 11.79 -9.29
CA PRO A 116 -5.27 12.68 -9.07
C PRO A 116 -4.06 12.16 -9.85
N THR A 117 -3.39 13.05 -10.59
CA THR A 117 -2.25 12.68 -11.43
C THR A 117 -1.01 12.30 -10.60
N MET A 118 -0.87 12.83 -9.39
CA MET A 118 0.24 12.61 -8.44
C MET A 118 -0.23 12.93 -6.99
N GLY A 119 0.41 12.36 -5.96
CA GLY A 119 0.17 12.75 -4.55
C GLY A 119 -0.79 11.87 -3.75
N TRP A 120 -1.02 10.64 -4.20
CA TRP A 120 -1.75 9.63 -3.43
C TRP A 120 -0.87 9.07 -2.31
N SER A 121 -1.49 8.70 -1.20
CA SER A 121 -0.80 8.14 -0.03
C SER A 121 -1.72 7.14 0.67
N ALA A 122 -1.20 5.98 1.05
CA ALA A 122 -1.88 5.08 1.99
C ALA A 122 -1.68 5.53 3.46
N ASP A 123 -0.78 6.49 3.69
CA ASP A 123 -0.54 7.06 5.00
C ASP A 123 -1.64 8.06 5.38
N MET A 124 -2.45 7.67 6.37
CA MET A 124 -3.43 8.54 7.04
C MET A 124 -2.93 9.06 8.40
N THR A 125 -1.66 8.81 8.77
CA THR A 125 -1.11 9.31 10.05
C THR A 125 -0.67 10.78 9.98
N GLY A 126 -0.70 11.39 8.80
CA GLY A 126 -0.36 12.80 8.60
C GLY A 126 1.13 13.11 8.71
N THR A 127 2.00 12.10 8.64
CA THR A 127 3.46 12.31 8.65
C THR A 127 4.03 12.83 7.32
N GLY A 128 3.19 12.88 6.26
CA GLY A 128 3.46 13.52 4.97
C GLY A 128 2.80 14.89 4.79
N ALA A 129 2.95 15.48 3.60
CA ALA A 129 2.49 16.83 3.26
C ALA A 129 0.96 17.03 3.14
N THR A 130 0.16 16.05 3.57
CA THR A 130 -1.30 16.02 3.35
C THR A 130 -1.98 15.61 4.66
N GLN A 131 -2.88 16.47 5.17
CA GLN A 131 -3.71 16.14 6.34
C GLN A 131 -4.67 14.98 6.01
N MET A 132 -5.07 14.20 7.03
CA MET A 132 -6.00 13.06 6.93
C MET A 132 -7.20 13.28 6.00
N SER A 133 -7.73 14.50 5.91
CA SER A 133 -8.92 14.84 5.12
C SER A 133 -8.71 14.82 3.61
N ASP A 134 -7.45 14.88 3.15
CA ASP A 134 -7.10 15.16 1.76
C ASP A 134 -6.28 14.04 1.11
N SER A 135 -5.96 12.96 1.83
CA SER A 135 -5.28 11.79 1.27
C SER A 135 -6.20 11.06 0.27
N LEU A 136 -5.82 11.07 -1.00
CA LEU A 136 -6.54 10.37 -2.08
C LEU A 136 -5.89 9.00 -2.36
N SER A 137 -6.72 8.02 -2.73
CA SER A 137 -6.27 6.72 -3.26
C SER A 137 -6.17 6.77 -4.79
N ILE A 138 -5.31 5.94 -5.37
CA ILE A 138 -5.26 5.71 -6.83
C ILE A 138 -6.55 5.09 -7.38
N TYR A 139 -7.43 4.55 -6.51
CA TYR A 139 -8.66 3.87 -6.89
C TYR A 139 -9.94 4.62 -6.53
N SER A 140 -9.84 5.80 -5.92
CA SER A 140 -11.02 6.55 -5.48
C SER A 140 -10.80 8.04 -5.58
N ALA A 141 -11.84 8.74 -6.04
CA ALA A 141 -11.91 10.19 -6.00
C ALA A 141 -12.43 10.74 -4.66
N LEU A 142 -12.74 9.86 -3.71
CA LEU A 142 -13.10 10.21 -2.33
C LEU A 142 -11.85 10.17 -1.44
N PRO A 143 -11.78 11.03 -0.39
CA PRO A 143 -10.76 10.92 0.63
C PRO A 143 -10.73 9.51 1.23
N ILE A 144 -9.52 8.98 1.47
CA ILE A 144 -9.36 7.69 2.13
C ILE A 144 -9.98 7.79 3.53
N GLN A 145 -10.80 6.81 3.86
CA GLN A 145 -11.37 6.63 5.20
C GLN A 145 -10.75 5.37 5.81
N PRO A 146 -10.28 5.42 7.06
CA PRO A 146 -9.84 4.21 7.74
C PRO A 146 -11.01 3.25 7.92
N ILE A 147 -10.84 2.02 7.43
CA ILE A 147 -11.78 0.93 7.70
C ILE A 147 -11.58 0.42 9.14
N LEU A 148 -10.33 0.35 9.59
CA LEU A 148 -10.02 -0.04 10.96
C LEU A 148 -10.25 1.15 11.92
N PRO A 149 -10.99 0.97 13.03
CA PRO A 149 -11.09 1.99 14.06
C PRO A 149 -9.74 2.23 14.72
N ALA A 150 -9.48 3.47 15.16
CA ALA A 150 -8.24 3.86 15.85
C ALA A 150 -6.92 3.67 15.05
N TYR A 151 -6.95 3.84 13.71
CA TYR A 151 -5.75 3.85 12.86
C TYR A 151 -4.65 4.85 13.31
N SER A 152 -4.97 5.83 14.16
CA SER A 152 -4.11 6.97 14.48
C SER A 152 -2.97 6.72 15.48
N GLU A 153 -2.76 5.54 16.06
CA GLU A 153 -1.86 5.44 17.24
C GLU A 153 -0.89 4.25 17.26
N VAL A 154 -0.12 4.02 16.19
CA VAL A 154 1.11 3.21 16.33
C VAL A 154 2.29 3.85 15.59
N ASN A 155 2.88 4.85 16.24
CA ASN A 155 4.21 5.36 15.93
C ASN A 155 5.27 4.40 16.46
#